data_AF-A0A0J1DLD4-F1
#
_entry.id   AF-A0A0J1DLD4-F1
#
_cell.length_a   1.000
_cell.length_b   1.000
_cell.length_c   1.000
_cell.angle_alpha   90.00
_cell.angle_beta   90.00
_cell.angle_gamma   90.00
#
_symmetry.space_group_name_H-M   'P 1'
#
loop_
_entity.id
_entity.type
_entity.pdbx_description
1 polymer ?
#
loop_
_entity_poly.entity_id
_entity_poly.type
_entity_poly.pdbx_seq_one_letter_code
_entity_poly.pdbx_strand_id
1 'polypeptide(L)'
;MTHTSNKRAQTFILCMLLIALVGALPASAQELRRTFLLEVGARYEVSVRIRTNLENAPTLASVYIHTDRGQYLRSTQLSRGISGPNQWQDVSVVVTAPPNAHQATVVFSVPEGVELEWDEVNIRRVELDMDAEELIRQGLVYTGLIVDARGLGLQRGMSPRIYSESGQLIYAGVTAPQSFIQEAGIASYGQELTPELLRRIQPGQDPIKVSPLVIKALEVTDSTETGVIISDVDADAILSALNTYDFLAQYSVIFLVD
;
A
#
# COMPACT_ATOMS: atom_id res chain seq x y z
N MET A 1 -36.83 -80.00 26.04
CA MET A 1 -37.78 -79.08 25.38
C MET A 1 -37.73 -77.76 26.14
N THR A 2 -36.82 -76.85 25.74
CA THR A 2 -36.65 -75.47 26.24
C THR A 2 -35.56 -74.82 25.35
N HIS A 3 -35.91 -74.26 24.19
CA HIS A 3 -36.12 -72.83 23.91
C HIS A 3 -34.95 -71.87 24.27
N THR A 4 -34.20 -71.50 23.22
CA THR A 4 -33.74 -70.14 22.83
C THR A 4 -33.25 -69.13 23.88
N SER A 5 -32.07 -68.56 23.66
CA SER A 5 -31.93 -67.11 23.46
C SER A 5 -30.53 -66.75 22.94
N ASN A 6 -30.50 -66.22 21.72
CA ASN A 6 -29.33 -65.70 21.02
C ASN A 6 -29.26 -64.20 21.32
N LYS A 7 -28.30 -63.74 22.13
CA LYS A 7 -28.03 -62.30 22.34
C LYS A 7 -26.83 -61.89 21.49
N ARG A 8 -27.12 -61.30 20.33
CA ARG A 8 -26.17 -60.48 19.58
C ARG A 8 -25.83 -59.24 20.41
N ALA A 9 -24.58 -59.14 20.84
CA ALA A 9 -24.03 -57.91 21.41
C ALA A 9 -23.81 -56.91 20.25
N GLN A 10 -24.63 -55.86 20.19
CA GLN A 10 -24.37 -54.71 19.33
C GLN A 10 -23.34 -53.81 20.04
N THR A 11 -22.12 -53.80 19.54
CA THR A 11 -21.08 -52.87 19.97
C THR A 11 -21.40 -51.49 19.40
N PHE A 12 -21.92 -50.59 20.25
CA PHE A 12 -22.00 -49.17 19.94
C PHE A 12 -20.59 -48.57 20.00
N ILE A 13 -19.99 -48.30 18.84
CA ILE A 13 -18.75 -47.53 18.75
C ILE A 13 -19.13 -46.06 18.88
N LEU A 14 -18.87 -45.50 20.06
CA LEU A 14 -18.98 -44.08 20.35
C LEU A 14 -17.81 -43.35 19.66
N CYS A 15 -18.03 -42.80 18.47
CA CYS A 15 -17.11 -41.86 17.84
C CYS A 15 -17.07 -40.56 18.68
N MET A 16 -16.10 -40.44 19.59
CA MET A 16 -15.72 -39.15 20.15
C MET A 16 -15.15 -38.30 19.01
N LEU A 17 -15.97 -37.35 18.53
CA LEU A 17 -15.51 -36.29 17.65
C LEU A 17 -14.65 -35.35 18.50
N LEU A 18 -13.33 -35.51 18.43
CA LEU A 18 -12.38 -34.58 19.02
C LEU A 18 -12.43 -33.30 18.17
N ILE A 19 -13.30 -32.36 18.53
CA ILE A 19 -13.26 -31.00 17.99
C ILE A 19 -12.02 -30.36 18.64
N ALA A 20 -10.88 -30.47 17.97
CA ALA A 20 -9.73 -29.64 18.28
C ALA A 20 -10.12 -28.20 17.94
N LEU A 21 -10.57 -27.46 18.96
CA LEU A 21 -10.65 -26.00 18.89
C LEU A 21 -9.20 -25.51 18.83
N VAL A 22 -8.60 -25.53 17.64
CA VAL A 22 -7.35 -24.82 17.37
C VAL A 22 -7.72 -23.36 17.43
N GLY A 23 -7.64 -22.77 18.64
CA GLY A 23 -7.54 -21.34 18.75
C GLY A 23 -6.32 -20.94 17.92
N ALA A 24 -6.53 -20.20 16.83
CA ALA A 24 -5.43 -19.70 16.04
C ALA A 24 -4.62 -18.77 16.96
N LEU A 25 -3.46 -19.24 17.42
CA LEU A 25 -2.52 -18.35 18.08
C LEU A 25 -2.05 -17.35 17.02
N PRO A 26 -1.99 -16.05 17.34
CA PRO A 26 -1.46 -15.06 16.41
C PRO A 26 -0.03 -15.44 16.04
N ALA A 27 0.28 -15.35 14.76
CA ALA A 27 1.64 -15.61 14.28
C ALA A 27 2.50 -14.36 14.53
N SER A 28 3.78 -14.58 14.85
CA SER A 28 4.76 -13.53 15.16
C SER A 28 5.97 -13.65 14.24
N ALA A 29 6.44 -12.53 13.69
CA ALA A 29 7.67 -12.38 12.91
C ALA A 29 8.03 -10.88 12.78
N GLN A 30 9.07 -10.54 12.02
CA GLN A 30 9.36 -9.14 11.64
C GLN A 30 8.56 -8.68 10.41
N GLU A 31 8.04 -9.64 9.62
CA GLU A 31 7.23 -9.38 8.45
C GLU A 31 6.17 -10.46 8.22
N LEU A 32 5.04 -10.03 7.65
CA LEU A 32 3.99 -10.88 7.13
C LEU A 32 3.94 -10.75 5.61
N ARG A 33 4.06 -11.88 4.90
CA ARG A 33 3.96 -11.93 3.43
C ARG A 33 2.72 -12.65 2.96
N ARG A 34 2.01 -12.07 1.98
CA ARG A 34 0.85 -12.68 1.33
C ARG A 34 0.88 -12.46 -0.16
N THR A 35 0.75 -13.55 -0.91
CA THR A 35 0.79 -13.56 -2.36
C THR A 35 -0.55 -14.04 -2.92
N PHE A 36 -1.09 -13.34 -3.91
CA PHE A 36 -2.40 -13.65 -4.48
C PHE A 36 -2.46 -13.27 -5.96
N LEU A 37 -3.37 -13.90 -6.69
CA LEU A 37 -3.57 -13.68 -8.13
C LEU A 37 -4.31 -12.37 -8.37
N LEU A 38 -3.94 -11.69 -9.46
CA LEU A 38 -4.56 -10.48 -9.92
C LEU A 38 -5.41 -10.75 -11.16
N GLU A 39 -6.58 -10.12 -11.20
CA GLU A 39 -7.33 -9.93 -12.43
C GLU A 39 -6.95 -8.59 -13.06
N VAL A 40 -6.84 -8.57 -14.39
CA VAL A 40 -6.43 -7.37 -15.14
C VAL A 40 -7.37 -6.21 -14.85
N GLY A 41 -6.81 -5.07 -14.46
CA GLY A 41 -7.55 -3.85 -14.15
C GLY A 41 -8.36 -3.89 -12.85
N ALA A 42 -8.31 -4.99 -12.10
CA ALA A 42 -8.98 -5.10 -10.82
C ALA A 42 -8.22 -4.33 -9.73
N ARG A 43 -8.98 -3.88 -8.72
CA ARG A 43 -8.46 -3.28 -7.50
C ARG A 43 -8.76 -4.20 -6.33
N TYR A 44 -7.79 -4.35 -5.44
CA TYR A 44 -7.89 -5.16 -4.23
C TYR A 44 -7.53 -4.32 -3.01
N GLU A 45 -8.21 -4.57 -1.91
CA GLU A 45 -7.75 -4.21 -0.58
C GLU A 45 -7.20 -5.45 0.10
N VAL A 46 -5.98 -5.33 0.61
CA VAL A 46 -5.39 -6.32 1.50
C VAL A 46 -5.37 -5.71 2.89
N SER A 47 -6.12 -6.29 3.81
CA SER A 47 -6.20 -5.85 5.20
C SER A 47 -5.74 -6.94 6.16
N VAL A 48 -5.21 -6.50 7.30
CA VAL A 48 -4.71 -7.36 8.36
C VAL A 48 -4.84 -6.66 9.70
N ARG A 49 -5.18 -7.44 10.73
CA ARG A 49 -5.07 -6.98 12.13
C ARG A 49 -3.66 -7.24 12.59
N ILE A 50 -2.98 -6.20 13.05
CA ILE A 50 -1.60 -6.31 13.57
C ILE A 50 -1.50 -5.81 15.00
N ARG A 51 -0.48 -6.28 15.71
CA ARG A 51 -0.11 -5.83 17.04
C ARG A 51 1.40 -5.73 17.13
N THR A 52 1.91 -4.63 17.70
CA THR A 52 3.35 -4.42 17.91
C THR A 52 3.66 -4.24 19.39
N ASN A 53 4.86 -4.67 19.80
CA ASN A 53 5.34 -4.49 21.17
C ASN A 53 5.74 -3.04 21.49
N LEU A 54 6.10 -2.25 20.48
CA LEU A 54 6.43 -0.82 20.59
C LEU A 54 5.22 0.07 20.26
N GLU A 55 5.04 1.11 21.07
CA GLU A 55 4.01 2.13 20.87
C GLU A 55 4.28 2.95 19.60
N ASN A 56 3.24 3.22 18.80
CA ASN A 56 3.33 3.98 17.56
C ASN A 56 4.38 3.44 16.56
N ALA A 57 4.72 2.15 16.63
CA ALA A 57 5.67 1.54 15.72
C ALA A 57 5.22 1.76 14.26
N PRO A 58 6.09 2.29 13.39
CA PRO A 58 5.74 2.41 11.98
C PRO A 58 5.58 1.01 11.38
N THR A 59 4.48 0.76 10.69
CA THR A 59 4.27 -0.44 9.89
C THR A 59 4.26 -0.06 8.41
N LEU A 60 5.13 -0.70 7.65
CA LEU A 60 5.18 -0.56 6.20
C LEU A 60 4.35 -1.67 5.55
N ALA A 61 3.45 -1.32 4.65
CA ALA A 61 2.76 -2.24 3.77
C ALA A 61 3.29 -2.03 2.35
N SER A 62 4.17 -2.91 1.90
CA SER A 62 4.76 -2.86 0.56
C SER A 62 4.05 -3.81 -0.38
N VAL A 63 3.66 -3.31 -1.54
CA VAL A 63 3.02 -4.05 -2.62
C VAL A 63 4.04 -4.29 -3.72
N TYR A 64 4.33 -5.56 -3.98
CA TYR A 64 5.15 -5.98 -5.10
C TYR A 64 4.28 -6.58 -6.18
N ILE A 65 4.51 -6.15 -7.42
CA ILE A 65 3.82 -6.68 -8.59
C ILE A 65 4.74 -7.64 -9.31
N HIS A 66 4.19 -8.79 -9.69
CA HIS A 66 4.86 -9.82 -10.48
C HIS A 66 4.31 -9.84 -11.90
N THR A 67 5.22 -9.72 -12.85
CA THR A 67 4.96 -9.74 -14.30
C THR A 67 5.87 -10.77 -14.95
N ASP A 68 5.67 -11.03 -16.25
CA ASP A 68 6.57 -11.90 -17.03
C ASP A 68 8.03 -11.40 -17.09
N ARG A 69 8.25 -10.10 -16.82
CA ARG A 69 9.58 -9.46 -16.80
C ARG A 69 10.22 -9.44 -15.41
N GLY A 70 9.57 -10.02 -14.40
CA GLY A 70 10.04 -10.04 -13.01
C GLY A 70 9.17 -9.23 -12.05
N GLN A 71 9.69 -9.03 -10.84
CA GLN A 71 9.03 -8.37 -9.72
C GLN A 71 9.51 -6.92 -9.56
N TYR A 72 8.60 -6.00 -9.22
CA TYR A 72 8.96 -4.63 -8.83
C TYR A 72 8.07 -4.11 -7.70
N LEU A 73 8.58 -3.15 -6.93
CA LEU A 73 7.82 -2.45 -5.89
C LEU A 73 6.86 -1.46 -6.54
N ARG A 74 5.57 -1.55 -6.24
CA ARG A 74 4.51 -0.75 -6.85
C ARG A 74 3.95 0.33 -5.94
N SER A 75 3.83 0.02 -4.65
CA SER A 75 3.43 1.00 -3.65
C SER A 75 3.98 0.59 -2.30
N THR A 76 4.23 1.58 -1.45
CA THR A 76 4.53 1.37 -0.03
C THR A 76 3.63 2.31 0.75
N GLN A 77 2.71 1.74 1.52
CA GLN A 77 1.87 2.47 2.44
C GLN A 77 2.51 2.43 3.82
N LEU A 78 2.81 3.61 4.37
CA LEU A 78 3.21 3.73 5.77
C LEU A 78 1.95 3.94 6.61
N SER A 79 1.71 3.02 7.53
CA SER A 79 0.78 3.22 8.64
C SER A 79 1.59 3.47 9.91
N ARG A 80 1.31 4.55 10.63
CA ARG A 80 1.77 4.67 12.02
C ARG A 80 0.75 4.01 12.90
N GLY A 81 1.22 3.26 13.91
CA GLY A 81 0.34 2.77 14.93
C GLY A 81 -0.41 3.94 15.57
N ILE A 82 -1.74 3.94 15.50
CA ILE A 82 -2.58 4.96 16.18
C ILE A 82 -2.96 4.44 17.58
N SER A 83 -2.70 3.16 17.83
CA SER A 83 -3.02 2.46 19.07
C SER A 83 -1.79 2.32 19.97
N GLY A 84 -2.03 2.24 21.28
CA GLY A 84 -0.98 2.05 22.28
C GLY A 84 -0.22 0.72 22.10
N PRO A 85 0.90 0.51 22.83
CA PRO A 85 1.68 -0.71 22.70
C PRO A 85 0.84 -1.95 23.01
N ASN A 86 1.06 -3.05 22.28
CA ASN A 86 0.32 -4.31 22.41
C ASN A 86 -1.19 -4.21 22.15
N GLN A 87 -1.65 -3.21 21.41
CA GLN A 87 -3.04 -3.12 20.94
C GLN A 87 -3.16 -3.61 19.49
N TRP A 88 -4.25 -4.32 19.21
CA TRP A 88 -4.61 -4.73 17.86
C TRP A 88 -5.10 -3.52 17.05
N GLN A 89 -4.66 -3.42 15.80
CA GLN A 89 -5.04 -2.36 14.89
C GLN A 89 -5.17 -2.88 13.45
N ASP A 90 -6.09 -2.26 12.68
CA ASP A 90 -6.35 -2.60 11.30
C ASP A 90 -5.46 -1.80 10.33
N VAL A 91 -4.58 -2.52 9.64
CA VAL A 91 -3.76 -1.97 8.56
C VAL A 91 -4.25 -2.54 7.25
N SER A 92 -4.38 -1.67 6.26
CA SER A 92 -4.81 -2.04 4.91
C SER A 92 -3.95 -1.35 3.87
N VAL A 93 -3.85 -1.98 2.70
CA VAL A 93 -3.18 -1.42 1.53
C VAL A 93 -3.94 -1.79 0.26
N VAL A 94 -3.88 -0.89 -0.71
CA VAL A 94 -4.54 -1.06 -2.00
C VAL A 94 -3.56 -1.59 -3.03
N VAL A 95 -4.04 -2.57 -3.80
CA VAL A 95 -3.34 -3.11 -4.97
C VAL A 95 -4.19 -2.85 -6.20
N THR A 96 -3.71 -2.01 -7.12
CA THR A 96 -4.32 -1.85 -8.44
C THR A 96 -3.52 -2.68 -9.43
N ALA A 97 -4.16 -3.66 -10.08
CA ALA A 97 -3.50 -4.58 -10.99
C ALA A 97 -3.07 -3.90 -12.30
N PRO A 98 -1.75 -3.83 -12.59
CA PRO A 98 -1.28 -3.38 -13.90
C PRO A 98 -1.75 -4.34 -15.03
N PRO A 99 -1.88 -3.86 -16.28
CA PRO A 99 -2.35 -4.69 -17.40
C PRO A 99 -1.53 -5.96 -17.65
N ASN A 100 -0.24 -5.94 -17.30
CA ASN A 100 0.73 -7.02 -17.50
C ASN A 100 1.06 -7.79 -16.21
N ALA A 101 0.25 -7.64 -15.15
CA ALA A 101 0.49 -8.28 -13.88
C ALA A 101 -0.45 -9.47 -13.64
N HIS A 102 0.10 -10.54 -13.10
CA HIS A 102 -0.66 -11.76 -12.80
C HIS A 102 -0.77 -12.04 -11.30
N GLN A 103 0.13 -11.45 -10.51
CA GLN A 103 0.22 -11.71 -9.08
C GLN A 103 0.75 -10.49 -8.35
N ALA A 104 0.28 -10.31 -7.13
CA ALA A 104 0.85 -9.36 -6.19
C ALA A 104 1.34 -10.09 -4.94
N THR A 105 2.42 -9.57 -4.34
CA THR A 105 2.82 -9.89 -2.98
C THR A 105 2.71 -8.64 -2.12
N VAL A 106 1.91 -8.72 -1.07
CA VAL A 106 1.87 -7.70 -0.02
C VAL A 106 2.74 -8.16 1.14
N VAL A 107 3.61 -7.26 1.59
CA VAL A 107 4.50 -7.45 2.74
C VAL A 107 4.19 -6.38 3.77
N PHE A 108 3.70 -6.79 4.94
CA PHE A 108 3.59 -5.93 6.11
C PHE A 108 4.85 -6.13 6.96
N SER A 109 5.62 -5.09 7.21
CA SER A 109 6.88 -5.17 7.95
C SER A 109 6.99 -4.07 9.00
N VAL A 110 7.74 -4.37 10.05
CA VAL A 110 8.09 -3.43 11.13
C VAL A 110 9.62 -3.22 11.20
N PRO A 111 10.11 -2.16 11.87
CA PRO A 111 11.54 -1.97 12.08
C PRO A 111 12.20 -3.13 12.80
N GLU A 112 13.52 -3.24 12.63
CA GLU A 112 14.33 -4.20 13.38
C GLU A 112 14.15 -4.02 14.90
N GLY A 113 14.04 -5.12 15.62
CA GLY A 113 13.80 -5.13 17.07
C GLY A 113 12.34 -4.92 17.50
N VAL A 114 11.42 -4.67 16.56
CA VAL A 114 9.98 -4.65 16.83
C VAL A 114 9.39 -6.03 16.54
N GLU A 115 8.58 -6.54 17.46
CA GLU A 115 7.82 -7.77 17.23
C GLU A 115 6.47 -7.42 16.59
N LEU A 116 6.17 -8.07 15.47
CA LEU A 116 4.88 -7.95 14.77
C LEU A 116 4.09 -9.24 14.94
N GLU A 117 2.95 -9.13 15.58
CA GLU A 117 1.91 -10.16 15.61
C GLU A 117 0.78 -9.82 14.64
N TRP A 118 0.17 -10.82 14.02
CA TRP A 118 -0.97 -10.61 13.12
C TRP A 118 -2.09 -11.64 13.28
N ASP A 119 -3.28 -11.22 12.87
CA ASP A 119 -4.48 -12.06 12.72
C ASP A 119 -5.35 -11.55 11.55
N GLU A 120 -6.34 -12.33 11.14
CA GLU A 120 -7.40 -11.92 10.19
C GLU A 120 -6.88 -11.24 8.90
N VAL A 121 -6.02 -11.94 8.16
CA VAL A 121 -5.59 -11.48 6.83
C VAL A 121 -6.75 -11.64 5.85
N ASN A 122 -7.20 -10.53 5.26
CA ASN A 122 -8.28 -10.49 4.28
C ASN A 122 -7.78 -9.89 2.95
N ILE A 123 -8.23 -10.47 1.85
CA ILE A 123 -7.99 -9.96 0.50
C ILE A 123 -9.34 -9.88 -0.18
N ARG A 124 -9.79 -8.67 -0.49
CA ARG A 124 -11.08 -8.45 -1.16
C ARG A 124 -10.91 -7.57 -2.38
N ARG A 125 -11.71 -7.85 -3.41
CA ARG A 125 -11.86 -6.96 -4.55
C ARG A 125 -12.61 -5.71 -4.09
N VAL A 126 -12.21 -4.56 -4.62
CA VAL A 126 -12.82 -3.26 -4.33
C VAL A 126 -13.44 -2.72 -5.62
N GLU A 127 -14.69 -2.28 -5.52
CA GLU A 127 -15.39 -1.55 -6.59
C GLU A 127 -15.23 -0.04 -6.36
N LEU A 128 -15.11 0.72 -7.45
CA LEU A 128 -14.90 2.18 -7.44
C LEU A 128 -16.22 2.97 -7.57
N ASP A 129 -17.35 2.35 -7.23
CA ASP A 129 -18.67 2.98 -7.27
C ASP A 129 -18.98 3.84 -6.03
N MET A 130 -18.10 3.78 -5.02
CA MET A 130 -18.13 4.61 -3.82
C MET A 130 -17.71 6.06 -4.10
N ASP A 131 -18.20 7.01 -3.28
CA ASP A 131 -17.75 8.40 -3.38
C ASP A 131 -16.26 8.56 -3.02
N ALA A 132 -15.62 9.58 -3.61
CA ALA A 132 -14.18 9.79 -3.45
C ALA A 132 -13.76 10.05 -2.00
N GLU A 133 -14.60 10.72 -1.19
CA GLU A 133 -14.27 10.97 0.22
C GLU A 133 -14.25 9.67 1.03
N GLU A 134 -15.18 8.76 0.77
CA GLU A 134 -15.24 7.47 1.42
C GLU A 134 -14.08 6.57 1.00
N LEU A 135 -13.73 6.58 -0.29
CA LEU A 135 -12.53 5.90 -0.77
C LEU A 135 -11.26 6.45 -0.10
N ILE A 136 -11.16 7.76 0.12
CA ILE A 136 -10.04 8.39 0.84
C ILE A 136 -10.04 7.97 2.31
N ARG A 137 -11.18 8.05 3.00
CA ARG A 137 -11.33 7.67 4.42
C ARG A 137 -10.94 6.21 4.66
N GLN A 138 -11.30 5.32 3.74
CA GLN A 138 -10.94 3.90 3.81
C GLN A 138 -9.52 3.59 3.33
N GLY A 139 -8.78 4.58 2.80
CA GLY A 139 -7.44 4.40 2.23
C GLY A 139 -7.45 3.57 0.95
N LEU A 140 -8.58 3.57 0.23
CA LEU A 140 -8.82 2.79 -0.99
C LEU A 140 -8.32 3.49 -2.27
N VAL A 141 -7.88 4.74 -2.17
CA VAL A 141 -7.28 5.52 -3.27
C VAL A 141 -5.82 5.85 -3.00
N TYR A 142 -5.10 6.18 -4.07
CA TYR A 142 -3.79 6.78 -3.91
C TYR A 142 -3.94 8.23 -3.45
N THR A 143 -3.25 8.61 -2.38
CA THR A 143 -3.36 9.96 -1.78
C THR A 143 -2.23 10.89 -2.21
N GLY A 144 -1.28 10.39 -2.99
CA GLY A 144 -0.16 11.17 -3.52
C GLY A 144 0.78 10.33 -4.38
N LEU A 145 1.80 10.99 -4.90
CA LEU A 145 2.85 10.41 -5.73
C LEU A 145 4.19 10.50 -5.02
N ILE A 146 4.94 9.41 -5.00
CA ILE A 146 6.35 9.38 -4.63
C ILE A 146 7.16 8.98 -5.86
N VAL A 147 8.10 9.81 -6.23
CA VAL A 147 9.04 9.59 -7.32
C VAL A 147 10.40 9.25 -6.72
N ASP A 148 10.87 8.01 -6.87
CA ASP A 148 12.23 7.63 -6.49
C ASP A 148 13.21 8.00 -7.60
N ALA A 149 13.99 9.08 -7.37
CA ALA A 149 15.01 9.59 -8.28
C ALA A 149 16.43 9.54 -7.68
N ARG A 150 16.61 8.76 -6.60
CA ARG A 150 17.92 8.56 -5.97
C ARG A 150 18.90 7.88 -6.93
N GLY A 151 20.17 8.26 -6.85
CA GLY A 151 21.25 7.78 -7.72
C GLY A 151 21.24 8.38 -9.12
N LEU A 152 20.30 9.27 -9.44
CA LEU A 152 20.22 9.95 -10.75
C LEU A 152 20.72 11.40 -10.69
N GLY A 153 21.01 11.95 -9.50
CA GLY A 153 21.50 13.32 -9.35
C GLY A 153 20.43 14.41 -9.50
N LEU A 154 19.15 14.09 -9.28
CA LEU A 154 18.05 15.06 -9.35
C LEU A 154 18.26 16.22 -8.37
N GLN A 155 18.19 17.46 -8.87
CA GLN A 155 18.29 18.67 -8.08
C GLN A 155 16.93 19.11 -7.54
N ARG A 156 16.94 19.65 -6.31
CA ARG A 156 15.74 20.26 -5.71
C ARG A 156 15.39 21.53 -6.49
N GLY A 157 14.14 21.60 -6.98
CA GLY A 157 13.65 22.73 -7.77
C GLY A 157 12.34 23.31 -7.26
N MET A 158 12.11 24.58 -7.54
CA MET A 158 10.81 25.24 -7.32
C MET A 158 9.74 24.74 -8.30
N SER A 159 10.16 24.22 -9.45
CA SER A 159 9.29 23.82 -10.57
C SER A 159 9.67 22.44 -11.11
N PRO A 160 9.59 21.37 -10.29
CA PRO A 160 9.87 20.03 -10.79
C PRO A 160 8.87 19.61 -11.84
N ARG A 161 9.33 18.78 -12.77
CA ARG A 161 8.51 18.24 -13.85
C ARG A 161 8.64 16.73 -13.93
N ILE A 162 7.56 16.09 -14.33
CA ILE A 162 7.51 14.65 -14.58
C ILE A 162 7.03 14.46 -16.02
N TYR A 163 7.83 13.78 -16.82
CA TYR A 163 7.53 13.42 -18.19
C TYR A 163 7.47 11.90 -18.34
N SER A 164 6.64 11.40 -19.23
CA SER A 164 6.74 10.01 -19.70
C SER A 164 7.90 9.84 -20.70
N GLU A 165 8.32 8.61 -20.95
CA GLU A 165 9.29 8.26 -22.01
C GLU A 165 8.83 8.75 -23.39
N SER A 166 7.51 8.71 -23.66
CA SER A 166 6.90 9.26 -24.88
C SER A 166 6.86 10.79 -24.95
N GLY A 167 7.34 11.51 -23.91
CA GLY A 167 7.39 12.97 -23.85
C GLY A 167 6.11 13.65 -23.38
N GLN A 168 5.12 12.89 -22.89
CA GLN A 168 3.92 13.47 -22.29
C GLN A 168 4.27 14.12 -20.96
N LEU A 169 3.84 15.36 -20.77
CA LEU A 169 3.95 16.03 -19.47
C LEU A 169 2.89 15.48 -18.51
N ILE A 170 3.34 14.83 -17.44
CA ILE A 170 2.50 14.23 -16.39
C ILE A 170 2.27 15.21 -15.24
N TYR A 171 3.31 15.98 -14.88
CA TYR A 171 3.23 16.95 -13.80
C TYR A 171 4.17 18.13 -14.05
N ALA A 172 3.69 19.35 -13.85
CA ALA A 172 4.51 20.57 -13.88
C ALA A 172 4.16 21.57 -12.77
N GLY A 173 3.30 21.17 -11.83
CA GLY A 173 2.87 22.01 -10.70
C GLY A 173 2.28 23.38 -11.06
N VAL A 174 1.77 23.55 -12.29
CA VAL A 174 1.15 24.81 -12.71
C VAL A 174 -0.36 24.77 -12.43
N THR A 175 -0.87 25.91 -11.94
CA THR A 175 -2.28 26.27 -11.67
C THR A 175 -2.75 26.26 -10.20
N ALA A 176 -1.93 26.70 -9.23
CA ALA A 176 -2.43 26.97 -7.87
C ALA A 176 -2.63 28.47 -7.62
N PRO A 177 -3.58 28.85 -6.75
CA PRO A 177 -3.61 30.19 -6.16
C PRO A 177 -2.26 30.50 -5.52
N GLN A 178 -1.75 31.70 -5.78
CA GLN A 178 -0.41 32.12 -5.38
C GLN A 178 -0.14 32.01 -3.86
N SER A 179 -1.20 32.07 -3.03
CA SER A 179 -1.12 31.89 -1.58
C SER A 179 -0.76 30.46 -1.15
N PHE A 180 -1.29 29.42 -1.81
CA PHE A 180 -1.00 28.02 -1.46
C PHE A 180 0.43 27.63 -1.84
N ILE A 181 0.91 28.12 -3.00
CA ILE A 181 2.28 27.89 -3.48
C ILE A 181 3.31 28.50 -2.53
N GLN A 182 3.01 29.67 -1.95
CA GLN A 182 3.92 30.37 -1.03
C GLN A 182 4.13 29.64 0.29
N GLU A 183 3.13 28.92 0.79
CA GLU A 183 3.21 28.25 2.09
C GLU A 183 3.72 26.80 2.00
N ALA A 184 3.25 26.04 1.01
CA ALA A 184 3.50 24.59 0.96
C ALA A 184 4.36 24.14 -0.24
N GLY A 185 4.61 25.02 -1.21
CA GLY A 185 5.25 24.66 -2.48
C GLY A 185 4.43 23.67 -3.31
N ILE A 186 5.04 23.17 -4.39
CA ILE A 186 4.37 22.23 -5.32
C ILE A 186 4.87 20.78 -5.19
N ALA A 187 6.04 20.56 -4.59
CA ALA A 187 6.51 19.23 -4.22
C ALA A 187 7.37 19.29 -2.95
N SER A 188 7.58 18.15 -2.31
CA SER A 188 8.55 18.00 -1.22
C SER A 188 9.67 17.03 -1.60
N TYR A 189 10.83 17.15 -0.95
CA TYR A 189 12.02 16.37 -1.28
C TYR A 189 12.65 15.80 -0.01
N GLY A 190 13.09 14.54 -0.05
CA GLY A 190 13.81 13.90 1.04
C GLY A 190 14.66 12.73 0.56
N GLN A 191 15.58 12.25 1.40
CA GLN A 191 16.38 11.05 1.10
C GLN A 191 15.61 9.77 1.46
N GLU A 192 14.77 9.86 2.48
CA GLU A 192 13.96 8.78 3.02
C GLU A 192 12.53 9.29 3.31
N LEU A 193 11.59 8.35 3.41
CA LEU A 193 10.18 8.65 3.69
C LEU A 193 9.96 8.87 5.18
N THR A 194 10.32 10.06 5.66
CA THR A 194 10.08 10.41 7.06
C THR A 194 8.58 10.64 7.34
N PRO A 195 8.13 10.39 8.58
CA PRO A 195 6.88 10.89 9.13
C PRO A 195 6.45 12.29 8.66
N GLU A 196 7.35 13.26 8.69
CA GLU A 196 7.10 14.66 8.33
C GLU A 196 6.91 14.82 6.83
N LEU A 197 7.75 14.16 6.03
CA LEU A 197 7.68 14.20 4.57
C LEU A 197 6.35 13.62 4.07
N LEU A 198 5.88 12.53 4.69
CA LEU A 198 4.62 11.89 4.33
C LEU A 198 3.38 12.75 4.63
N ARG A 199 3.48 13.77 5.50
CA ARG A 199 2.38 14.73 5.70
C ARG A 199 2.04 15.48 4.42
N ARG A 200 2.98 15.59 3.46
CA ARG A 200 2.75 16.21 2.15
C ARG A 200 1.64 15.53 1.35
N ILE A 201 1.50 14.22 1.53
CA ILE A 201 0.57 13.37 0.76
C ILE A 201 -0.54 12.79 1.65
N GLN A 202 -0.72 13.39 2.83
CA GLN A 202 -1.83 13.11 3.72
C GLN A 202 -3.01 14.00 3.31
N PRO A 203 -4.15 13.41 2.92
CA PRO A 203 -5.34 14.21 2.65
C PRO A 203 -5.98 14.60 3.99
N GLY A 204 -6.49 15.83 4.11
CA GLY A 204 -7.19 16.30 5.32
C GLY A 204 -6.31 16.47 6.58
N GLN A 205 -6.97 16.60 7.75
CA GLN A 205 -6.31 16.93 9.03
C GLN A 205 -6.44 15.84 10.12
N ASP A 206 -7.48 15.02 10.06
CA ASP A 206 -7.74 13.88 10.98
C ASP A 206 -7.00 12.62 10.51
N PRO A 207 -6.95 11.47 11.23
CA PRO A 207 -5.98 10.41 10.95
C PRO A 207 -6.33 9.64 9.66
N ILE A 208 -6.09 10.29 8.53
CA ILE A 208 -6.25 9.73 7.22
C ILE A 208 -4.94 9.07 6.84
N LYS A 209 -5.05 7.81 6.43
CA LYS A 209 -3.94 6.97 6.02
C LYS A 209 -3.30 7.53 4.75
N VAL A 210 -1.98 7.46 4.66
CA VAL A 210 -1.22 7.85 3.47
C VAL A 210 -1.03 6.63 2.59
N SER A 211 -1.51 6.67 1.35
CA SER A 211 -1.38 5.58 0.38
C SER A 211 -0.77 6.13 -0.91
N PRO A 212 0.56 6.24 -1.02
CA PRO A 212 1.18 6.80 -2.22
C PRO A 212 1.23 5.78 -3.35
N LEU A 213 1.10 6.27 -4.58
CA LEU A 213 1.65 5.57 -5.73
C LEU A 213 3.15 5.83 -5.76
N VAL A 214 3.97 4.78 -5.74
CA VAL A 214 5.44 4.89 -5.78
C VAL A 214 5.89 4.49 -7.17
N ILE A 215 6.66 5.36 -7.82
CA ILE A 215 7.24 5.10 -9.14
C ILE A 215 8.73 5.36 -9.09
N LYS A 216 9.47 4.79 -10.05
CA LYS A 216 10.91 5.00 -10.19
C LYS A 216 11.18 5.89 -11.40
N ALA A 217 12.00 6.92 -11.21
CA ALA A 217 12.51 7.71 -12.33
C ALA A 217 13.53 6.90 -13.13
N LEU A 218 13.52 7.09 -14.45
CA LEU A 218 14.46 6.46 -15.38
C LEU A 218 15.69 7.35 -15.58
N GLU A 219 15.48 8.65 -15.73
CA GLU A 219 16.53 9.65 -15.90
C GLU A 219 16.09 11.03 -15.41
N VAL A 220 17.07 11.91 -15.19
CA VAL A 220 16.87 13.34 -14.91
C VAL A 220 16.86 14.11 -16.22
N THR A 221 16.05 15.16 -16.29
CA THR A 221 15.90 16.02 -17.46
C THR A 221 15.89 17.51 -17.05
N ASP A 222 15.72 18.37 -18.04
CA ASP A 222 15.86 19.83 -17.99
C ASP A 222 17.29 20.31 -17.71
N SER A 223 17.64 21.50 -18.19
CA SER A 223 18.98 22.09 -17.98
C SER A 223 19.29 22.41 -16.52
N THR A 224 18.26 22.49 -15.66
CA THR A 224 18.38 22.70 -14.22
C THR A 224 18.37 21.39 -13.44
N GLU A 225 18.24 20.24 -14.11
CA GLU A 225 18.23 18.92 -13.48
C GLU A 225 17.12 18.78 -12.42
N THR A 226 15.99 19.46 -12.62
CA THR A 226 14.85 19.46 -11.69
C THR A 226 13.67 18.62 -12.21
N GLY A 227 13.78 18.10 -13.43
CA GLY A 227 12.76 17.24 -14.05
C GLY A 227 13.18 15.78 -14.05
N VAL A 228 12.22 14.87 -14.15
CA VAL A 228 12.45 13.43 -14.35
C VAL A 228 11.67 12.91 -15.55
N ILE A 229 12.19 11.83 -16.13
CA ILE A 229 11.47 10.98 -17.08
C ILE A 229 11.12 9.66 -16.37
N ILE A 230 9.88 9.21 -16.55
CA ILE A 230 9.32 7.97 -15.99
C ILE A 230 8.81 7.06 -17.11
N SER A 231 8.63 5.77 -16.83
CA SER A 231 8.10 4.85 -17.83
C SER A 231 6.69 5.21 -18.29
N ASP A 232 6.34 4.92 -19.55
CA ASP A 232 4.97 5.13 -20.06
C ASP A 232 3.94 4.34 -19.23
N VAL A 233 4.31 3.16 -18.74
CA VAL A 233 3.46 2.32 -17.87
C VAL A 233 3.16 3.00 -16.53
N ASP A 234 4.15 3.68 -15.94
CA ASP A 234 3.95 4.44 -14.71
C ASP A 234 3.19 5.74 -14.96
N ALA A 235 3.37 6.36 -16.12
CA ALA A 235 2.55 7.49 -16.56
C ALA A 235 1.06 7.10 -16.64
N ASP A 236 0.74 6.00 -17.31
CA ASP A 236 -0.64 5.48 -17.41
C ASP A 236 -1.22 5.12 -16.04
N ALA A 237 -0.39 4.59 -15.14
CA ALA A 237 -0.79 4.30 -13.78
C ALA A 237 -1.18 5.54 -12.99
N ILE A 238 -0.39 6.61 -13.12
CA ILE A 238 -0.69 7.90 -12.51
C ILE A 238 -2.01 8.42 -13.08
N LEU A 239 -2.13 8.54 -14.40
CA LEU A 239 -3.33 9.05 -15.06
C LEU A 239 -4.59 8.26 -14.68
N SER A 240 -4.48 6.94 -14.59
CA SER A 240 -5.57 6.07 -14.14
C SER A 240 -5.98 6.35 -12.69
N ALA A 241 -5.02 6.61 -11.81
CA ALA A 241 -5.29 6.93 -10.42
C ALA A 241 -5.99 8.30 -10.26
N LEU A 242 -5.64 9.28 -11.09
CA LEU A 242 -6.25 10.63 -11.07
C LEU A 242 -7.74 10.60 -11.42
N ASN A 243 -8.21 9.61 -12.18
CA ASN A 243 -9.63 9.43 -12.46
C ASN A 243 -10.46 9.12 -11.20
N THR A 244 -9.84 8.64 -10.12
CA THR A 244 -10.50 8.37 -8.85
C THR A 244 -10.27 9.48 -7.83
N TYR A 245 -9.02 9.92 -7.68
CA TYR A 245 -8.67 11.04 -6.81
C TYR A 245 -7.49 11.81 -7.39
N ASP A 246 -7.71 13.07 -7.74
CA ASP A 246 -6.68 13.94 -8.31
C ASP A 246 -5.76 14.51 -7.21
N PHE A 247 -4.87 13.65 -6.72
CA PHE A 247 -3.85 14.05 -5.75
C PHE A 247 -2.81 15.03 -6.33
N LEU A 248 -2.66 15.11 -7.67
CA LEU A 248 -1.76 16.08 -8.29
C LEU A 248 -2.32 17.50 -8.20
N ALA A 249 -3.65 17.68 -8.28
CA ALA A 249 -4.31 18.95 -8.01
C ALA A 249 -4.11 19.44 -6.55
N GLN A 250 -3.84 18.51 -5.62
CA GLN A 250 -3.49 18.83 -4.23
C GLN A 250 -1.99 19.04 -4.02
N TYR A 251 -1.19 18.97 -5.09
CA TYR A 251 0.27 19.04 -5.06
C TYR A 251 0.90 17.95 -4.17
N SER A 252 0.22 16.84 -3.96
CA SER A 252 0.66 15.72 -3.13
C SER A 252 1.72 14.89 -3.86
N VAL A 253 2.92 15.48 -4.00
CA VAL A 253 4.07 14.91 -4.71
C VAL A 253 5.32 15.00 -3.83
N ILE A 254 6.03 13.88 -3.71
CA ILE A 254 7.32 13.76 -3.04
C ILE A 254 8.35 13.22 -4.04
N PHE A 255 9.54 13.80 -4.05
CA PHE A 255 10.71 13.24 -4.72
C PHE A 255 11.68 12.69 -3.69
N LEU A 256 12.09 11.44 -3.87
CA LEU A 256 13.26 10.90 -3.18
C LEU A 256 14.51 11.22 -3.98
N VAL A 257 15.48 11.86 -3.33
CA VAL A 257 16.73 12.36 -3.93
C VAL A 257 17.91 11.97 -3.04
N ASP A 258 19.13 12.16 -3.56
CA ASP A 258 20.37 11.86 -2.84
C ASP A 258 20.65 12.78 -1.63
#